data_AF-A0A6J1CV64-F1
#
_entry.id   AF-A0A6J1CV64-F1
#
_cell.length_a   1.000
_cell.length_b   1.000
_cell.length_c   1.000
_cell.angle_alpha   90.00
_cell.angle_beta   90.00
_cell.angle_gamma   90.00
#
_symmetry.space_group_name_H-M   'P 1'
#
loop_
_entity.id
_entity.type
_entity.pdbx_description
1 polymer ?
#
loop_
_entity_poly.entity_id
_entity_poly.type
_entity_poly.pdbx_seq_one_letter_code
_entity_poly.pdbx_strand_id
1 'polypeptide(L)'
;MASLNPISPSQSLFNKIHFRAPASVAPTSFASASSNLESNFFSKRPPSAVRFRNPAGISTVRMKTLPLVSATTAEKPKKRYPGEAKGFVEEMRFVAMKLHTRDQAKEGEKETKEPQEGPVAKWEPSVDGYLRFLVDNKLVYDTLDRIIAKAAFPSYAEFSNTGLERSKPLAKDLGWFKEQGYAIPEPSSPGITYARYLEELSENDPQAFICHFYNIYFAHTAGGRMIGRKVAEKILNNKELEFYKWDGDLSQLLQNVREKLNKVAESWSREEKNHCLEETEKSFKYSGDILRLILS
;
A
#
# COMPACT_ATOMS: atom_id res chain seq x y z
N MET A 1 44.86 -52.71 19.93
CA MET A 1 45.58 -51.45 19.71
C MET A 1 44.91 -50.72 18.56
N ALA A 2 44.64 -49.42 18.70
CA ALA A 2 43.98 -48.63 17.66
C ALA A 2 44.98 -48.19 16.59
N SER A 3 44.55 -48.13 15.33
CA SER A 3 45.30 -47.53 14.24
C SER A 3 44.45 -46.44 13.59
N LEU A 4 45.00 -45.23 13.48
CA LEU A 4 44.37 -44.07 12.87
C LEU A 4 45.02 -43.84 11.50
N ASN A 5 44.22 -43.81 10.43
CA ASN A 5 44.68 -43.37 9.11
C ASN A 5 44.37 -41.88 8.92
N PRO A 6 45.35 -41.03 8.53
CA PRO A 6 45.10 -39.63 8.23
C PRO A 6 44.60 -39.42 6.78
N ILE A 7 43.83 -38.35 6.60
CA ILE A 7 43.24 -37.91 5.32
C ILE A 7 44.28 -37.10 4.54
N SER A 8 44.33 -37.25 3.20
CA SER A 8 45.01 -36.32 2.28
C SER A 8 44.00 -35.51 1.46
N PRO A 9 44.23 -34.20 1.23
CA PRO A 9 43.36 -33.36 0.43
C PRO A 9 43.71 -33.41 -1.06
N SER A 10 42.71 -33.27 -1.94
CA SER A 10 42.94 -32.98 -3.37
C SER A 10 42.18 -31.72 -3.79
N GLN A 11 42.74 -31.02 -4.77
CA GLN A 11 42.47 -29.61 -5.06
C GLN A 11 41.26 -29.43 -5.98
N SER A 12 40.46 -28.37 -5.76
CA SER A 12 39.42 -27.97 -6.73
C SER A 12 39.98 -26.95 -7.74
N LEU A 13 39.86 -27.29 -9.02
CA LEU A 13 40.23 -26.42 -10.14
C LEU A 13 39.03 -25.58 -10.57
N PHE A 14 38.96 -24.32 -10.14
CA PHE A 14 37.98 -23.36 -10.64
C PHE A 14 38.52 -22.62 -11.88
N ASN A 15 38.02 -22.99 -13.05
CA ASN A 15 38.29 -22.26 -14.29
C ASN A 15 37.52 -20.93 -14.34
N LYS A 16 38.21 -19.86 -14.72
CA LYS A 16 37.64 -18.54 -14.98
C LYS A 16 36.83 -18.55 -16.28
N ILE A 17 35.66 -17.91 -16.29
CA ILE A 17 34.99 -17.47 -17.52
C ILE A 17 34.76 -15.95 -17.42
N HIS A 18 35.06 -15.24 -18.51
CA HIS A 18 35.10 -13.78 -18.56
C HIS A 18 33.72 -13.16 -18.82
N PHE A 19 33.43 -12.06 -18.13
CA PHE A 19 32.30 -11.17 -18.42
C PHE A 19 32.49 -10.45 -19.77
N ARG A 20 31.38 -10.21 -20.47
CA ARG A 20 31.29 -9.29 -21.61
C ARG A 20 30.02 -8.47 -21.53
N ALA A 21 30.14 -7.14 -21.52
CA ALA A 21 29.03 -6.19 -21.48
C ALA A 21 28.95 -5.39 -22.80
N PRO A 22 27.74 -4.98 -23.20
CA PRO A 22 27.49 -3.76 -23.97
C PRO A 22 26.66 -2.77 -23.12
N ALA A 23 27.11 -1.55 -22.87
CA ALA A 23 27.22 -0.39 -23.78
C ALA A 23 26.00 0.55 -23.63
N SER A 24 26.30 1.79 -23.24
CA SER A 24 25.33 2.83 -22.87
C SER A 24 24.83 3.65 -24.06
N VAL A 25 23.63 4.22 -23.93
CA VAL A 25 23.13 5.29 -24.81
C VAL A 25 22.54 6.41 -23.94
N ALA A 26 22.92 7.66 -24.23
CA ALA A 26 22.52 8.85 -23.47
C ALA A 26 21.24 9.51 -24.05
N PRO A 27 20.51 10.33 -23.27
CA PRO A 27 19.22 10.88 -23.69
C PRO A 27 19.34 12.19 -24.49
N THR A 28 18.42 12.39 -25.44
CA THR A 28 18.23 13.68 -26.14
C THR A 28 17.11 14.49 -25.50
N SER A 29 17.42 15.71 -25.09
CA SER A 29 16.49 16.73 -24.59
C SER A 29 15.66 17.37 -25.71
N PHE A 30 14.40 17.74 -25.42
CA PHE A 30 13.71 18.84 -26.11
C PHE A 30 12.86 19.66 -25.12
N ALA A 31 12.64 20.93 -25.46
CA ALA A 31 12.32 21.98 -24.51
C ALA A 31 10.87 22.47 -24.55
N SER A 32 10.46 23.05 -23.41
CA SER A 32 9.45 24.10 -23.20
C SER A 32 8.55 24.54 -24.36
N ALA A 33 7.24 24.55 -24.10
CA ALA A 33 6.35 25.60 -24.59
C ALA A 33 5.34 25.97 -23.49
N SER A 34 5.42 27.20 -23.01
CA SER A 34 4.42 27.82 -22.13
C SER A 34 3.54 28.78 -22.93
N SER A 35 2.24 28.84 -22.62
CA SER A 35 1.34 29.86 -23.18
C SER A 35 0.33 30.29 -22.13
N ASN A 36 0.53 31.50 -21.60
CA ASN A 36 -0.49 32.22 -20.85
C ASN A 36 -1.68 32.55 -21.78
N LEU A 37 -2.89 32.62 -21.24
CA LEU A 37 -3.99 33.33 -21.89
C LEU A 37 -4.58 34.32 -20.90
N GLU A 38 -4.55 35.59 -21.27
CA GLU A 38 -4.96 36.70 -20.42
C GLU A 38 -6.48 36.87 -20.35
N SER A 39 -6.92 37.36 -19.20
CA SER A 39 -8.25 37.93 -18.99
C SER A 39 -8.47 39.17 -19.84
N ASN A 40 -9.69 39.36 -20.36
CA ASN A 40 -10.14 40.67 -20.81
C ASN A 40 -11.42 41.11 -20.10
N PHE A 41 -11.40 42.37 -19.65
CA PHE A 41 -12.49 43.07 -18.98
C PHE A 41 -13.68 43.28 -19.93
N PHE A 42 -14.89 43.41 -19.38
CA PHE A 42 -15.68 44.63 -19.62
C PHE A 42 -16.65 44.91 -18.46
N SER A 43 -16.67 46.16 -18.02
CA SER A 43 -17.56 46.68 -16.98
C SER A 43 -18.71 47.48 -17.60
N LYS A 44 -19.91 47.40 -17.01
CA LYS A 44 -20.83 48.54 -16.81
C LYS A 44 -22.02 48.18 -15.90
N ARG A 45 -22.43 49.15 -15.06
CA ARG A 45 -23.54 49.09 -14.10
C ARG A 45 -24.70 50.03 -14.54
N PRO A 46 -25.88 50.00 -13.88
CA PRO A 46 -27.17 50.38 -14.48
C PRO A 46 -27.59 51.84 -14.23
N PRO A 47 -28.78 52.22 -14.71
CA PRO A 47 -29.86 52.70 -13.81
C PRO A 47 -31.22 52.03 -14.17
N SER A 48 -32.39 52.25 -13.55
CA SER A 48 -32.90 53.35 -12.70
C SER A 48 -33.96 52.84 -11.70
N ALA A 49 -34.24 53.61 -10.64
CA ALA A 49 -35.36 53.38 -9.72
C ALA A 49 -36.65 54.12 -10.15
N VAL A 50 -37.83 53.58 -9.78
CA VAL A 50 -39.13 54.29 -9.88
C VAL A 50 -39.98 54.11 -8.62
N ARG A 51 -40.68 55.19 -8.24
CA ARG A 51 -41.60 55.39 -7.09
C ARG A 51 -42.78 56.24 -7.59
N PHE A 52 -43.99 56.27 -7.00
CA PHE A 52 -44.60 55.64 -5.83
C PHE A 52 -46.11 55.45 -6.14
N ARG A 53 -46.82 54.49 -5.49
CA ARG A 53 -48.09 54.81 -4.78
C ARG A 53 -48.73 53.64 -4.02
N ASN A 54 -49.20 53.94 -2.81
CA ASN A 54 -50.26 53.20 -2.11
C ASN A 54 -51.63 53.55 -2.70
N PRO A 55 -52.66 52.76 -2.39
CA PRO A 55 -53.68 53.28 -1.49
C PRO A 55 -53.93 52.39 -0.26
N ALA A 56 -54.51 52.98 0.78
CA ALA A 56 -54.90 52.28 2.01
C ALA A 56 -56.25 51.54 1.82
N GLY A 57 -56.42 50.43 2.55
CA GLY A 57 -57.67 49.69 2.64
C GLY A 57 -57.66 48.78 3.86
N ILE A 58 -58.26 49.23 4.96
CA ILE A 58 -58.39 48.43 6.19
C ILE A 58 -59.53 47.44 5.99
N SER A 59 -59.27 46.14 6.19
CA SER A 59 -60.32 45.17 6.51
C SER A 59 -59.75 44.04 7.36
N THR A 60 -60.12 44.00 8.64
CA THR A 60 -59.66 43.02 9.61
C THR A 60 -60.38 41.68 9.43
N VAL A 61 -59.81 40.78 8.65
CA VAL A 61 -60.27 39.38 8.57
C VAL A 61 -59.43 38.52 9.51
N ARG A 62 -60.09 37.92 10.51
CA ARG A 62 -59.50 37.01 11.50
C ARG A 62 -59.11 35.67 10.85
N MET A 63 -57.97 35.65 10.18
CA MET A 63 -57.34 34.43 9.67
C MET A 63 -57.04 33.49 10.85
N LYS A 64 -57.66 32.32 10.86
CA LYS A 64 -57.29 31.24 11.78
C LYS A 64 -55.86 30.80 11.44
N THR A 65 -54.95 30.91 12.39
CA THR A 65 -53.60 30.36 12.29
C THR A 65 -53.65 28.84 12.16
N LEU A 66 -53.62 28.36 10.91
CA LEU A 66 -53.14 27.01 10.63
C LEU A 66 -51.65 26.98 11.03
N PRO A 67 -51.18 25.95 11.75
CA PRO A 67 -49.76 25.82 12.03
C PRO A 67 -49.04 25.59 10.70
N LEU A 68 -48.20 26.54 10.30
CA LEU A 68 -47.18 26.28 9.29
C LEU A 68 -46.20 25.28 9.91
N VAL A 69 -46.48 23.99 9.72
CA VAL A 69 -45.52 22.93 9.98
C VAL A 69 -44.38 23.17 9.00
N SER A 70 -43.36 23.86 9.48
CA SER A 70 -42.10 23.98 8.76
C SER A 70 -41.58 22.56 8.59
N ALA A 71 -41.73 22.02 7.39
CA ALA A 71 -41.21 20.72 7.04
C ALA A 71 -39.69 20.86 7.02
N THR A 72 -39.07 20.69 8.18
CA THR A 72 -37.67 20.30 8.26
C THR A 72 -37.55 19.04 7.43
N THR A 73 -37.00 19.17 6.23
CA THR A 73 -36.41 18.06 5.50
C THR A 73 -35.34 17.49 6.41
N ALA A 74 -35.74 16.50 7.21
CA ALA A 74 -34.83 15.65 7.92
C ALA A 74 -33.96 14.99 6.86
N GLU A 75 -32.72 15.45 6.72
CA GLU A 75 -31.74 14.76 5.90
C GLU A 75 -31.74 13.30 6.37
N LYS A 76 -32.09 12.38 5.46
CA LYS A 76 -31.94 10.96 5.74
C LYS A 76 -30.49 10.77 6.18
N PRO A 77 -30.21 10.20 7.36
CA PRO A 77 -28.84 10.05 7.83
C PRO A 77 -28.06 9.30 6.75
N LYS A 78 -27.09 9.98 6.12
CA LYS A 78 -26.24 9.37 5.10
C LYS A 78 -25.67 8.10 5.71
N LYS A 79 -25.90 6.97 5.04
CA LYS A 79 -25.52 5.64 5.54
C LYS A 79 -23.99 5.63 5.67
N ARG A 80 -23.49 5.78 6.91
CA ARG A 80 -22.06 5.85 7.19
C ARG A 80 -21.33 4.66 6.59
N TYR A 81 -20.13 4.90 6.10
CA TYR A 81 -19.27 3.84 5.57
C TYR A 81 -18.87 2.90 6.73
N PRO A 82 -18.81 1.58 6.51
CA PRO A 82 -18.36 0.65 7.55
C PRO A 82 -16.94 1.01 8.00
N GLY A 83 -16.78 1.33 9.28
CA GLY A 83 -15.51 1.77 9.87
C GLY A 83 -15.36 3.28 10.05
N GLU A 84 -16.11 4.12 9.32
CA GLU A 84 -15.98 5.59 9.30
C GLU A 84 -15.96 6.24 10.70
N ALA A 85 -16.78 5.72 11.62
CA ALA A 85 -16.85 6.21 13.00
C ALA A 85 -15.61 5.92 13.87
N LYS A 86 -14.65 5.12 13.39
CA LYS A 86 -13.36 4.82 14.05
C LYS A 86 -12.15 5.44 13.33
N GLY A 87 -12.36 6.18 12.24
CA GLY A 87 -11.32 6.72 11.38
C GLY A 87 -11.09 5.90 10.11
N PHE A 88 -10.48 6.55 9.11
CA PHE A 88 -10.34 6.03 7.75
C PHE A 88 -9.57 4.71 7.64
N VAL A 89 -8.62 4.44 8.55
CA VAL A 89 -7.89 3.17 8.60
C VAL A 89 -8.81 1.97 8.86
N GLU A 90 -9.92 2.14 9.58
CA GLU A 90 -10.90 1.07 9.78
C GLU A 90 -11.73 0.82 8.50
N GLU A 91 -11.97 1.86 7.68
CA GLU A 91 -12.57 1.69 6.35
C GLU A 91 -11.62 0.90 5.42
N MET A 92 -10.33 1.26 5.40
CA MET A 92 -9.31 0.52 4.65
C MET A 92 -9.22 -0.93 5.13
N ARG A 93 -9.22 -1.18 6.45
CA ARG A 93 -9.27 -2.52 7.03
C ARG A 93 -10.50 -3.28 6.53
N PHE A 94 -11.68 -2.66 6.56
CA PHE A 94 -12.93 -3.31 6.18
C PHE A 94 -12.93 -3.74 4.70
N VAL A 95 -12.44 -2.91 3.80
CA VAL A 95 -12.31 -3.26 2.37
C VAL A 95 -11.26 -4.36 2.18
N ALA A 96 -10.08 -4.22 2.77
CA ALA A 96 -9.03 -5.24 2.70
C ALA A 96 -9.50 -6.59 3.24
N MET A 97 -10.23 -6.63 4.36
CA MET A 97 -10.72 -7.89 4.93
C MET A 97 -11.66 -8.63 4.00
N LYS A 98 -12.56 -7.93 3.27
CA LYS A 98 -13.47 -8.55 2.30
C LYS A 98 -12.76 -9.20 1.11
N LEU A 99 -11.60 -8.66 0.70
CA LEU A 99 -10.82 -9.16 -0.43
C LEU A 99 -10.02 -10.45 -0.10
N HIS A 100 -9.94 -10.86 1.17
CA HIS A 100 -9.38 -12.15 1.53
C HIS A 100 -10.34 -13.30 1.20
N THR A 101 -9.79 -14.53 1.08
CA THR A 101 -10.60 -15.75 1.11
C THR A 101 -11.00 -16.13 2.54
N ARG A 102 -12.04 -16.96 2.70
CA ARG A 102 -12.41 -17.55 4.01
C ARG A 102 -11.30 -18.44 4.59
N ASP A 103 -10.47 -19.03 3.74
CA ASP A 103 -9.31 -19.85 4.13
C ASP A 103 -8.17 -19.00 4.73
N GLN A 104 -8.00 -17.78 4.24
CA GLN A 104 -6.99 -16.83 4.74
C GLN A 104 -7.49 -16.01 5.93
N ALA A 105 -8.76 -15.60 5.95
CA ALA A 105 -9.32 -14.80 7.02
C ALA A 105 -10.82 -15.04 7.26
N LYS A 106 -11.23 -15.02 8.53
CA LYS A 106 -12.62 -15.22 8.97
C LYS A 106 -13.62 -14.22 8.33
N GLU A 107 -13.16 -13.01 8.05
CA GLU A 107 -13.94 -11.90 7.46
C GLU A 107 -13.93 -11.91 5.91
N GLY A 108 -13.18 -12.81 5.27
CA GLY A 108 -13.02 -12.87 3.81
C GLY A 108 -14.32 -13.15 3.04
N GLU A 109 -14.50 -12.51 1.88
CA GLU A 109 -15.69 -12.71 1.03
C GLU A 109 -15.34 -13.27 -0.37
N LYS A 110 -14.05 -13.41 -0.72
CA LYS A 110 -13.63 -14.01 -1.99
C LYS A 110 -13.57 -15.54 -1.90
N GLU A 111 -13.78 -16.18 -3.05
CA GLU A 111 -13.53 -17.60 -3.27
C GLU A 111 -12.05 -17.84 -3.58
N THR A 112 -11.52 -18.98 -3.16
CA THR A 112 -10.16 -19.44 -3.47
C THR A 112 -10.07 -19.83 -4.95
N LYS A 113 -9.30 -19.08 -5.75
CA LYS A 113 -9.09 -19.35 -7.19
C LYS A 113 -7.66 -19.80 -7.47
N GLU A 114 -6.69 -19.18 -6.82
CA GLU A 114 -5.27 -19.42 -7.02
C GLU A 114 -4.65 -20.23 -5.86
N PRO A 115 -3.54 -20.98 -6.08
CA PRO A 115 -2.92 -21.79 -5.02
C PRO A 115 -2.52 -21.00 -3.76
N GLN A 116 -2.01 -19.77 -3.93
CA GLN A 116 -1.63 -18.86 -2.84
C GLN A 116 -2.84 -18.19 -2.13
N GLU A 117 -4.06 -18.42 -2.61
CA GLU A 117 -5.30 -17.97 -1.94
C GLU A 117 -5.87 -19.03 -1.00
N GLY A 118 -5.42 -20.28 -1.13
CA GLY A 118 -5.87 -21.40 -0.32
C GLY A 118 -5.16 -21.51 1.05
N PRO A 119 -5.51 -22.50 1.87
CA PRO A 119 -4.96 -22.66 3.21
C PRO A 119 -3.44 -22.85 3.21
N VAL A 120 -2.71 -21.97 3.89
CA VAL A 120 -1.22 -21.98 3.97
C VAL A 120 -0.67 -23.33 4.46
N ALA A 121 -1.42 -24.09 5.25
CA ALA A 121 -1.04 -25.43 5.69
C ALA A 121 -0.89 -26.46 4.54
N LYS A 122 -1.51 -26.21 3.38
CA LYS A 122 -1.45 -27.06 2.18
C LYS A 122 -0.39 -26.62 1.17
N TRP A 123 0.33 -25.53 1.44
CA TRP A 123 1.36 -25.02 0.53
C TRP A 123 2.61 -25.89 0.58
N GLU A 124 3.19 -26.21 -0.57
CA GLU A 124 4.51 -26.84 -0.68
C GLU A 124 5.51 -25.81 -1.25
N PRO A 125 6.12 -24.97 -0.39
CA PRO A 125 7.04 -23.94 -0.84
C PRO A 125 8.42 -24.50 -1.21
N SER A 126 9.12 -23.83 -2.11
CA SER A 126 10.52 -24.11 -2.46
C SER A 126 11.45 -23.02 -1.90
N VAL A 127 12.74 -23.32 -1.66
CA VAL A 127 13.71 -22.29 -1.23
C VAL A 127 13.95 -21.28 -2.35
N ASP A 128 14.00 -21.72 -3.61
CA ASP A 128 14.19 -20.86 -4.78
C ASP A 128 13.00 -19.91 -4.98
N GLY A 129 11.78 -20.41 -4.89
CA GLY A 129 10.54 -19.62 -4.96
C GLY A 129 10.43 -18.64 -3.79
N TYR A 130 10.80 -19.08 -2.58
CA TYR A 130 10.84 -18.19 -1.42
C TYR A 130 11.93 -17.12 -1.53
N LEU A 131 13.10 -17.42 -2.11
CA LEU A 131 14.13 -16.43 -2.41
C LEU A 131 13.65 -15.38 -3.41
N ARG A 132 12.95 -15.77 -4.48
CA ARG A 132 12.30 -14.82 -5.41
C ARG A 132 11.29 -13.94 -4.66
N PHE A 133 10.44 -14.52 -3.82
CA PHE A 133 9.50 -13.77 -2.98
C PHE A 133 10.21 -12.74 -2.08
N LEU A 134 11.32 -13.11 -1.43
CA LEU A 134 12.08 -12.20 -0.55
C LEU A 134 12.79 -11.08 -1.34
N VAL A 135 13.36 -11.38 -2.50
CA VAL A 135 14.00 -10.39 -3.38
C VAL A 135 12.97 -9.39 -3.93
N ASP A 136 11.82 -9.87 -4.42
CA ASP A 136 10.75 -9.01 -4.96
C ASP A 136 10.14 -8.14 -3.87
N ASN A 137 9.90 -8.68 -2.66
CA ASN A 137 9.51 -7.88 -1.51
C ASN A 137 10.58 -6.83 -1.17
N LYS A 138 11.87 -7.19 -1.20
CA LYS A 138 12.94 -6.23 -0.92
C LYS A 138 12.94 -5.08 -1.91
N LEU A 139 12.75 -5.35 -3.20
CA LEU A 139 12.63 -4.28 -4.21
C LEU A 139 11.42 -3.37 -3.94
N VAL A 140 10.27 -3.94 -3.54
CA VAL A 140 9.08 -3.16 -3.15
C VAL A 140 9.34 -2.29 -1.92
N TYR A 141 9.92 -2.84 -0.85
CA TYR A 141 10.23 -2.06 0.36
C TYR A 141 11.34 -1.02 0.12
N ASP A 142 12.39 -1.34 -0.66
CA ASP A 142 13.41 -0.36 -1.05
C ASP A 142 12.80 0.81 -1.82
N THR A 143 11.74 0.54 -2.59
CA THR A 143 11.01 1.54 -3.36
C THR A 143 10.11 2.39 -2.47
N LEU A 144 9.41 1.79 -1.50
CA LEU A 144 8.68 2.53 -0.46
C LEU A 144 9.62 3.44 0.35
N ASP A 145 10.75 2.91 0.82
CA ASP A 145 11.76 3.67 1.57
C ASP A 145 12.30 4.85 0.73
N ARG A 146 12.56 4.67 -0.58
CA ARG A 146 12.93 5.77 -1.51
C ARG A 146 11.83 6.82 -1.66
N ILE A 147 10.59 6.39 -1.85
CA ILE A 147 9.44 7.30 -2.08
C ILE A 147 9.20 8.17 -0.84
N ILE A 148 9.19 7.56 0.34
CA ILE A 148 9.01 8.25 1.61
C ILE A 148 10.18 9.21 1.88
N ALA A 149 11.42 8.82 1.56
CA ALA A 149 12.59 9.70 1.67
C ALA A 149 12.58 10.88 0.65
N LYS A 150 12.04 10.66 -0.55
CA LYS A 150 11.84 11.71 -1.57
C LYS A 150 10.75 12.70 -1.16
N ALA A 151 9.72 12.24 -0.46
CA ALA A 151 8.61 13.03 0.06
C ALA A 151 7.97 13.99 -0.97
N ALA A 152 7.67 13.48 -2.18
CA ALA A 152 7.08 14.26 -3.27
C ALA A 152 5.78 15.00 -2.86
N PHE A 153 5.01 14.40 -1.93
CA PHE A 153 3.93 15.05 -1.21
C PHE A 153 4.31 15.24 0.27
N PRO A 154 4.05 16.40 0.90
CA PRO A 154 4.47 16.68 2.28
C PRO A 154 3.94 15.67 3.32
N SER A 155 2.77 15.07 3.08
CA SER A 155 2.19 14.03 3.94
C SER A 155 3.03 12.76 4.02
N TYR A 156 3.90 12.48 3.05
CA TYR A 156 4.74 11.28 3.05
C TYR A 156 5.79 11.31 4.16
N ALA A 157 6.27 12.50 4.56
CA ALA A 157 7.27 12.64 5.61
C ALA A 157 6.81 12.07 6.96
N GLU A 158 5.49 12.10 7.24
CA GLU A 158 4.88 11.47 8.41
C GLU A 158 5.16 9.96 8.48
N PHE A 159 5.32 9.28 7.34
CA PHE A 159 5.58 7.84 7.26
C PHE A 159 7.06 7.47 7.22
N SER A 160 7.96 8.42 7.50
CA SER A 160 9.38 8.13 7.72
C SER A 160 9.63 7.59 9.14
N ASN A 161 10.60 6.68 9.27
CA ASN A 161 11.09 6.12 10.54
C ASN A 161 9.96 5.59 11.46
N THR A 162 9.04 4.82 10.86
CA THR A 162 7.90 4.19 11.54
C THR A 162 8.29 2.99 12.39
N GLY A 163 9.46 2.40 12.15
CA GLY A 163 9.88 1.12 12.71
C GLY A 163 9.34 -0.08 11.93
N LEU A 164 8.44 0.13 10.95
CA LEU A 164 7.88 -0.93 10.10
C LEU A 164 8.75 -1.23 8.87
N GLU A 165 9.74 -0.40 8.54
CA GLU A 165 10.60 -0.52 7.36
C GLU A 165 11.26 -1.90 7.28
N ARG A 166 11.23 -2.56 6.10
CA ARG A 166 11.63 -3.98 5.93
C ARG A 166 12.86 -4.20 5.07
N SER A 167 13.35 -3.19 4.36
CA SER A 167 14.53 -3.29 3.48
C SER A 167 15.80 -3.77 4.16
N LYS A 168 16.11 -3.22 5.36
CA LYS A 168 17.28 -3.63 6.15
C LYS A 168 17.15 -5.07 6.69
N PRO A 169 16.02 -5.47 7.31
CA PRO A 169 15.76 -6.88 7.63
C PRO A 169 15.93 -7.84 6.44
N LEU A 170 15.30 -7.55 5.30
CA LEU A 170 15.40 -8.38 4.10
C LEU A 170 16.83 -8.48 3.57
N ALA A 171 17.61 -7.40 3.63
CA ALA A 171 19.03 -7.43 3.28
C ALA A 171 19.84 -8.37 4.18
N LYS A 172 19.55 -8.43 5.49
CA LYS A 172 20.19 -9.38 6.42
C LYS A 172 19.81 -10.82 6.06
N ASP A 173 18.53 -11.09 5.81
CA ASP A 173 18.05 -12.45 5.51
C ASP A 173 18.62 -12.98 4.19
N LEU A 174 18.65 -12.17 3.13
CA LEU A 174 19.30 -12.54 1.86
C LEU A 174 20.82 -12.73 2.03
N GLY A 175 21.45 -11.96 2.92
CA GLY A 175 22.84 -12.19 3.33
C GLY A 175 23.03 -13.57 3.97
N TRP A 176 22.17 -13.93 4.92
CA TRP A 176 22.17 -15.25 5.56
C TRP A 176 21.96 -16.40 4.57
N PHE A 177 21.00 -16.29 3.63
CA PHE A 177 20.83 -17.29 2.57
C PHE A 177 22.09 -17.46 1.70
N LYS A 178 22.77 -16.36 1.38
CA LYS A 178 24.05 -16.39 0.64
C LYS A 178 25.16 -17.09 1.44
N GLU A 179 25.21 -16.89 2.76
CA GLU A 179 26.12 -17.62 3.67
C GLU A 179 25.81 -19.12 3.74
N GLN A 180 24.53 -19.51 3.59
CA GLN A 180 24.15 -20.93 3.46
C GLN A 180 24.48 -21.55 2.08
N GLY A 181 25.03 -20.76 1.15
CA GLY A 181 25.44 -21.21 -0.19
C GLY A 181 24.37 -21.07 -1.29
N TYR A 182 23.21 -20.44 -1.01
CA TYR A 182 22.21 -20.18 -2.04
C TYR A 182 22.61 -19.02 -2.96
N ALA A 183 22.30 -19.16 -4.24
CA ALA A 183 22.38 -18.05 -5.18
C ALA A 183 21.16 -17.12 -4.95
N ILE A 184 21.40 -15.83 -4.74
CA ILE A 184 20.32 -14.85 -4.63
C ILE A 184 19.89 -14.46 -6.06
N PRO A 185 18.61 -14.64 -6.44
CA PRO A 185 18.14 -14.28 -7.77
C PRO A 185 18.06 -12.77 -7.95
N GLU A 186 18.05 -12.32 -9.21
CA GLU A 186 17.64 -10.97 -9.56
C GLU A 186 16.12 -10.78 -9.35
N PRO A 187 15.64 -9.55 -9.12
CA PRO A 187 14.20 -9.27 -9.00
C PRO A 187 13.40 -9.74 -10.21
N SER A 188 12.25 -10.35 -9.94
CA SER A 188 11.39 -10.95 -10.95
C SER A 188 10.28 -9.99 -11.41
N SER A 189 9.53 -10.38 -12.44
CA SER A 189 8.55 -9.50 -13.10
C SER A 189 7.48 -8.94 -12.14
N PRO A 190 6.87 -9.72 -11.22
CA PRO A 190 5.98 -9.20 -10.18
C PRO A 190 6.58 -8.05 -9.36
N GLY A 191 7.76 -8.21 -8.78
CA GLY A 191 8.44 -7.19 -7.97
C GLY A 191 8.80 -5.94 -8.78
N ILE A 192 9.34 -6.11 -9.98
CA ILE A 192 9.68 -4.99 -10.88
C ILE A 192 8.43 -4.20 -11.29
N THR A 193 7.35 -4.91 -11.65
CA THR A 193 6.10 -4.27 -12.07
C THR A 193 5.46 -3.51 -10.91
N TYR A 194 5.43 -4.11 -9.72
CA TYR A 194 4.86 -3.46 -8.55
C TYR A 194 5.68 -2.25 -8.10
N ALA A 195 7.01 -2.35 -8.03
CA ALA A 195 7.88 -1.23 -7.69
C ALA A 195 7.68 -0.03 -8.63
N ARG A 196 7.66 -0.26 -9.95
CA ARG A 196 7.40 0.80 -10.94
C ARG A 196 6.02 1.43 -10.77
N TYR A 197 4.99 0.63 -10.47
CA TYR A 197 3.64 1.13 -10.23
C TYR A 197 3.56 2.01 -8.96
N LEU A 198 4.26 1.63 -7.89
CA LEU A 198 4.36 2.45 -6.68
C LEU A 198 5.08 3.78 -6.93
N GLU A 199 6.14 3.79 -7.75
CA GLU A 199 6.81 5.03 -8.16
C GLU A 199 5.86 5.95 -8.94
N GLU A 200 5.14 5.42 -9.93
CA GLU A 200 4.15 6.16 -10.72
C GLU A 200 3.04 6.78 -9.85
N LEU A 201 2.43 5.98 -8.96
CA LEU A 201 1.41 6.49 -8.02
C LEU A 201 2.00 7.55 -7.08
N SER A 202 3.23 7.37 -6.61
CA SER A 202 3.83 8.27 -5.61
C SER A 202 4.05 9.70 -6.09
N GLU A 203 4.08 9.92 -7.41
CA GLU A 203 4.26 11.24 -8.02
C GLU A 203 2.94 11.88 -8.48
N ASN A 204 1.91 11.07 -8.75
CA ASN A 204 0.68 11.52 -9.42
C ASN A 204 -0.61 11.32 -8.60
N ASP A 205 -0.62 10.39 -7.65
CA ASP A 205 -1.82 9.91 -6.96
C ASP A 205 -1.52 9.49 -5.50
N PRO A 206 -1.45 10.46 -4.57
CA PRO A 206 -1.06 10.19 -3.20
C PRO A 206 -2.11 9.37 -2.43
N GLN A 207 -3.39 9.43 -2.81
CA GLN A 207 -4.45 8.63 -2.22
C GLN A 207 -4.27 7.14 -2.56
N ALA A 208 -4.06 6.81 -3.83
CA ALA A 208 -3.77 5.44 -4.26
C ALA A 208 -2.46 4.92 -3.65
N PHE A 209 -1.40 5.74 -3.66
CA PHE A 209 -0.12 5.37 -3.02
C PHE A 209 -0.29 5.01 -1.53
N ILE A 210 -1.06 5.80 -0.78
CA ILE A 210 -1.32 5.54 0.65
C ILE A 210 -2.13 4.24 0.87
N CYS A 211 -3.05 3.89 -0.04
CA CYS A 211 -3.72 2.58 -0.01
C CYS A 211 -2.71 1.43 -0.09
N HIS A 212 -1.77 1.51 -1.04
CA HIS A 212 -0.73 0.51 -1.20
C HIS A 212 0.21 0.46 0.00
N PHE A 213 0.68 1.61 0.50
CA PHE A 213 1.49 1.71 1.72
C PHE A 213 0.80 0.98 2.89
N TYR A 214 -0.47 1.29 3.15
CA TYR A 214 -1.26 0.63 4.19
C TYR A 214 -1.31 -0.89 3.98
N ASN A 215 -1.75 -1.35 2.81
CA ASN A 215 -1.95 -2.78 2.57
C ASN A 215 -0.64 -3.57 2.63
N ILE A 216 0.48 -3.05 2.12
CA ILE A 216 1.79 -3.74 2.16
C ILE A 216 2.26 -3.96 3.61
N TYR A 217 2.36 -2.89 4.42
CA TYR A 217 2.86 -3.03 5.80
C TYR A 217 1.87 -3.76 6.73
N PHE A 218 0.55 -3.52 6.59
CA PHE A 218 -0.45 -4.15 7.46
C PHE A 218 -0.73 -5.62 7.09
N ALA A 219 -0.64 -6.02 5.82
CA ALA A 219 -0.72 -7.44 5.46
C ALA A 219 0.50 -8.23 5.97
N HIS A 220 1.71 -7.66 5.85
CA HIS A 220 2.94 -8.31 6.33
C HIS A 220 2.95 -8.53 7.85
N THR A 221 2.56 -7.51 8.61
CA THR A 221 2.50 -7.56 10.08
C THR A 221 1.38 -8.45 10.63
N ALA A 222 0.38 -8.79 9.81
CA ALA A 222 -0.69 -9.74 10.13
C ALA A 222 -0.45 -11.12 9.49
N GLY A 223 -0.96 -11.33 8.27
CA GLY A 223 -0.88 -12.62 7.56
C GLY A 223 0.56 -13.02 7.19
N GLY A 224 1.41 -12.06 6.83
CA GLY A 224 2.80 -12.30 6.47
C GLY A 224 3.60 -13.01 7.56
N ARG A 225 3.39 -12.67 8.85
CA ARG A 225 4.02 -13.37 9.99
C ARG A 225 3.60 -14.84 10.10
N MET A 226 2.36 -15.18 9.76
CA MET A 226 1.86 -16.56 9.78
C MET A 226 2.46 -17.35 8.60
N ILE A 227 2.48 -16.76 7.41
CA ILE A 227 3.11 -17.33 6.21
C ILE A 227 4.60 -17.58 6.46
N GLY A 228 5.34 -16.57 6.96
CA GLY A 228 6.77 -16.67 7.26
C GLY A 228 7.10 -17.83 8.21
N ARG A 229 6.30 -17.98 9.28
CA ARG A 229 6.45 -19.13 10.19
C ARG A 229 6.21 -20.46 9.48
N LYS A 230 5.13 -20.58 8.70
CA LYS A 230 4.78 -21.84 8.01
C LYS A 230 5.79 -22.22 6.92
N VAL A 231 6.36 -21.24 6.21
CA VAL A 231 7.47 -21.49 5.28
C VAL A 231 8.72 -21.90 6.05
N ALA A 232 9.09 -21.21 7.14
CA ALA A 232 10.26 -21.55 7.94
C ALA A 232 10.17 -22.95 8.58
N GLU A 233 9.00 -23.35 9.07
CA GLU A 233 8.69 -24.71 9.54
C GLU A 233 8.98 -25.76 8.45
N LYS A 234 8.63 -25.49 7.19
CA LYS A 234 8.76 -26.44 6.08
C LYS A 234 10.16 -26.52 5.45
N ILE A 235 10.81 -25.38 5.21
CA ILE A 235 12.04 -25.33 4.38
C ILE A 235 13.26 -24.69 5.05
N LEU A 236 13.12 -24.06 6.22
CA LEU A 236 14.22 -23.35 6.90
C LEU A 236 14.53 -23.90 8.31
N ASN A 237 14.09 -25.12 8.63
CA ASN A 237 14.27 -25.74 9.96
C ASN A 237 13.87 -24.80 11.12
N ASN A 238 12.72 -24.14 10.99
CA ASN A 238 12.18 -23.16 11.96
C ASN A 238 13.03 -21.89 12.18
N LYS A 239 13.98 -21.57 11.28
CA LYS A 239 14.73 -20.30 11.32
C LYS A 239 13.76 -19.10 11.21
N GLU A 240 13.62 -18.34 12.29
CA GLU A 240 12.94 -17.06 12.25
C GLU A 240 13.84 -16.01 11.56
N LEU A 241 13.37 -15.55 10.40
CA LEU A 241 14.00 -14.48 9.60
C LEU A 241 13.73 -13.09 10.18
N GLU A 242 14.67 -12.18 9.97
CA GLU A 242 14.63 -10.79 10.45
C GLU A 242 13.45 -10.02 9.86
N PHE A 243 13.02 -10.35 8.63
CA PHE A 243 11.86 -9.79 7.95
C PHE A 243 10.58 -9.80 8.82
N TYR A 244 10.44 -10.82 9.69
CA TYR A 244 9.30 -11.02 10.59
C TYR A 244 9.54 -10.56 12.04
N LYS A 245 10.63 -9.83 12.31
CA LYS A 245 10.99 -9.28 13.62
C LYS A 245 10.97 -7.74 13.59
N TRP A 246 10.60 -7.13 14.70
CA TRP A 246 10.56 -5.67 14.85
C TRP A 246 11.30 -5.26 16.11
N ASP A 247 12.00 -4.13 16.03
CA ASP A 247 12.62 -3.50 17.19
C ASP A 247 11.56 -2.70 17.94
N GLY A 248 11.15 -3.19 19.12
CA GLY A 248 10.09 -2.60 19.95
C GLY A 248 8.74 -3.33 19.87
N ASP A 249 7.71 -2.78 20.53
CA ASP A 249 6.37 -3.37 20.51
C ASP A 249 5.64 -3.09 19.19
N LEU A 250 5.44 -4.14 18.40
CA LEU A 250 4.70 -4.08 17.14
C LEU A 250 3.27 -3.52 17.29
N SER A 251 2.62 -3.71 18.44
CA SER A 251 1.26 -3.16 18.66
C SER A 251 1.30 -1.62 18.68
N GLN A 252 2.22 -1.04 19.44
CA GLN A 252 2.49 0.40 19.46
C GLN A 252 2.95 0.92 18.09
N LEU A 253 3.91 0.26 17.42
CA LEU A 253 4.37 0.69 16.09
C LEU A 253 3.21 0.77 15.09
N LEU A 254 2.36 -0.27 15.04
CA LEU A 254 1.18 -0.27 14.19
C LEU A 254 0.22 0.84 14.57
N GLN A 255 -0.06 1.04 15.86
CA GLN A 255 -1.00 2.05 16.32
C GLN A 255 -0.56 3.47 15.94
N ASN A 256 0.72 3.80 16.12
CA ASN A 256 1.31 5.08 15.71
C ASN A 256 1.13 5.32 14.20
N VAL A 257 1.29 4.28 13.37
CA VAL A 257 1.06 4.39 11.91
C VAL A 257 -0.43 4.53 11.57
N ARG A 258 -1.35 3.88 12.29
CA ARG A 258 -2.80 4.10 12.11
C ARG A 258 -3.20 5.55 12.39
N GLU A 259 -2.64 6.14 13.45
CA GLU A 259 -2.92 7.52 13.83
C GLU A 259 -2.40 8.51 12.79
N LYS A 260 -1.19 8.29 12.26
CA LYS A 260 -0.64 9.05 11.13
C LYS A 260 -1.48 8.94 9.86
N LEU A 261 -1.90 7.73 9.49
CA LEU A 261 -2.78 7.49 8.33
C LEU A 261 -4.14 8.19 8.48
N ASN A 262 -4.76 8.11 9.67
CA ASN A 262 -6.00 8.82 9.97
C ASN A 262 -5.81 10.35 9.85
N LYS A 263 -4.77 10.90 10.47
CA LYS A 263 -4.44 12.34 10.41
C LYS A 263 -4.24 12.85 8.98
N VAL A 264 -3.55 12.09 8.12
CA VAL A 264 -3.40 12.46 6.70
C VAL A 264 -4.77 12.46 6.00
N ALA A 265 -5.59 11.44 6.23
CA ALA A 265 -6.91 11.32 5.64
C ALA A 265 -7.98 12.25 6.25
N GLU A 266 -7.74 12.94 7.37
CA GLU A 266 -8.66 13.96 7.90
C GLU A 266 -8.90 15.09 6.90
N SER A 267 -7.85 15.47 6.15
CA SER A 267 -7.91 16.52 5.13
C SER A 267 -8.64 16.11 3.84
N TRP A 268 -8.83 14.81 3.60
CA TRP A 268 -9.38 14.29 2.36
C TRP A 268 -10.92 14.38 2.29
N SER A 269 -11.39 14.76 1.10
CA SER A 269 -12.77 14.62 0.66
C SER A 269 -13.26 13.16 0.69
N ARG A 270 -14.57 12.95 0.55
CA ARG A 270 -15.14 11.59 0.53
C ARG A 270 -14.75 10.86 -0.76
N GLU A 271 -14.59 11.62 -1.83
CA GLU A 271 -14.17 11.20 -3.16
C GLU A 271 -12.74 10.68 -3.14
N GLU A 272 -11.79 11.45 -2.56
CA GLU A 272 -10.40 11.02 -2.32
C GLU A 272 -10.31 9.76 -1.43
N LYS A 273 -11.13 9.69 -0.38
CA LYS A 273 -11.24 8.49 0.47
C LYS A 273 -11.76 7.28 -0.30
N ASN A 274 -12.78 7.45 -1.14
CA ASN A 274 -13.31 6.36 -1.96
C ASN A 274 -12.29 5.89 -2.99
N HIS A 275 -11.60 6.80 -3.66
CA HIS A 275 -10.53 6.51 -4.61
C HIS A 275 -9.39 5.68 -3.97
N CYS A 276 -8.94 6.08 -2.77
CA CYS A 276 -8.02 5.27 -1.97
C CYS A 276 -8.56 3.87 -1.67
N LEU A 277 -9.85 3.72 -1.33
CA LEU A 277 -10.44 2.40 -1.05
C LEU A 277 -10.59 1.53 -2.30
N GLU A 278 -10.90 2.11 -3.45
CA GLU A 278 -11.05 1.41 -4.73
C GLU A 278 -9.72 0.79 -5.21
N GLU A 279 -8.59 1.42 -4.88
CA GLU A 279 -7.25 0.90 -5.22
C GLU A 279 -6.87 -0.40 -4.49
N THR A 280 -7.58 -0.76 -3.42
CA THR A 280 -7.28 -1.95 -2.60
C THR A 280 -7.21 -3.24 -3.43
N GLU A 281 -8.07 -3.40 -4.45
CA GLU A 281 -8.06 -4.62 -5.29
C GLU A 281 -6.79 -4.74 -6.14
N LYS A 282 -6.21 -3.62 -6.62
CA LYS A 282 -4.90 -3.63 -7.29
C LYS A 282 -3.79 -3.96 -6.30
N SER A 283 -3.83 -3.40 -5.08
CA SER A 283 -2.85 -3.75 -4.04
C SER A 283 -2.87 -5.23 -3.67
N PHE A 284 -4.04 -5.87 -3.64
CA PHE A 284 -4.15 -7.31 -3.42
C PHE A 284 -3.59 -8.10 -4.60
N LYS A 285 -3.89 -7.70 -5.84
CA LYS A 285 -3.37 -8.35 -7.05
C LYS A 285 -1.84 -8.34 -7.07
N TYR A 286 -1.21 -7.17 -6.94
CA TYR A 286 0.25 -7.06 -7.01
C TYR A 286 0.96 -7.81 -5.87
N SER A 287 0.47 -7.69 -4.63
CA SER A 287 1.00 -8.46 -3.50
C SER A 287 0.79 -9.97 -3.67
N GLY A 288 -0.34 -10.38 -4.26
CA GLY A 288 -0.67 -11.77 -4.57
C GLY A 288 0.21 -12.38 -5.66
N ASP A 289 0.54 -11.61 -6.70
CA ASP A 289 1.45 -12.02 -7.78
C ASP A 289 2.88 -12.27 -7.24
N ILE A 290 3.35 -11.47 -6.27
CA ILE A 290 4.61 -11.73 -5.54
C ILE A 290 4.47 -12.93 -4.58
N LEU A 291 3.36 -13.02 -3.84
CA LEU A 291 3.11 -14.11 -2.90
C LEU A 291 3.11 -15.49 -3.59
N ARG A 292 2.59 -15.57 -4.82
CA ARG A 292 2.61 -16.79 -5.65
C ARG A 292 4.03 -17.31 -5.90
N LEU A 293 5.07 -16.47 -5.87
CA LEU A 293 6.46 -16.91 -6.07
C LEU A 293 6.91 -17.93 -5.02
N ILE A 294 6.36 -17.89 -3.80
CA ILE A 294 6.63 -18.89 -2.74
C ILE A 294 6.33 -20.32 -3.21
N LEU A 295 5.39 -20.48 -4.15
CA LEU A 295 4.92 -21.75 -4.70
C LEU A 295 5.48 -22.04 -6.11
N SER A 296 6.56 -21.36 -6.51
CA SER A 296 7.23 -21.46 -7.84
C SER A 296 8.61 -22.13 -7.83
#